data_AF-U2T5K9-F1
#
_entry.id   AF-U2T5K9-F1
#
_cell.length_a   1.000
_cell.length_b   1.000
_cell.length_c   1.000
_cell.angle_alpha   90.00
_cell.angle_beta   90.00
_cell.angle_gamma   90.00
#
_symmetry.space_group_name_H-M   'P 1'
#
loop_
_entity.id
_entity.type
_entity.pdbx_description
1 polymer ?
#
loop_
_entity_poly.entity_id
_entity_poly.type
_entity_poly.pdbx_seq_one_letter_code
_entity_poly.pdbx_strand_id
1 'polypeptide(L)' 'MNSLFDRTSLGTMKPKNRIFMSPMGTTGESDGSYRDEGIDYFEEHARGGVRLIIAGANMVSTKCEPFPYH' A
#
# COMPACT_ATOMS: atom_id res chain seq x y z
N MET A 1 -22.71 -2.53 19.29
CA MET A 1 -22.54 -2.10 17.89
C MET A 1 -21.05 -1.88 17.64
N ASN A 2 -20.51 -2.36 16.52
CA ASN A 2 -19.16 -2.02 16.05
C ASN A 2 -19.29 -1.04 14.86
N SER A 3 -18.59 0.08 14.92
CA SER A 3 -18.58 1.14 13.89
C SER A 3 -17.32 1.07 13.02
N LEU A 4 -17.41 1.62 11.81
CA LEU A 4 -16.30 1.77 10.87
C LEU A 4 -15.17 2.65 11.45
N PHE A 5 -15.53 3.65 12.25
CA PHE A 5 -14.58 4.61 12.83
C PHE A 5 -14.05 4.18 14.20
N ASP A 6 -14.46 3.01 14.71
CA ASP A 6 -13.93 2.50 15.95
C ASP A 6 -12.47 2.06 15.78
N ARG A 7 -11.70 2.19 16.86
CA ARG A 7 -10.33 1.68 16.91
C ARG A 7 -10.32 0.15 16.80
N THR A 8 -9.22 -0.37 16.25
CA THR A 8 -8.96 -1.81 16.17
C THR A 8 -7.50 -2.11 16.52
N SER A 9 -7.15 -3.39 16.59
CA SER A 9 -5.77 -3.85 16.78
C SER A 9 -5.43 -4.87 15.71
N LEU A 10 -4.26 -4.75 15.10
CA LEU A 10 -3.69 -5.69 14.14
C LEU A 10 -2.27 -6.00 14.59
N GLY A 11 -2.07 -7.16 15.23
CA GLY A 11 -0.82 -7.45 15.93
C GLY A 11 -0.50 -6.37 16.97
N THR A 12 0.66 -5.73 16.84
CA THR A 12 1.12 -4.62 17.71
C THR A 12 0.63 -3.24 17.26
N MET A 13 0.09 -3.13 16.05
CA MET A 13 -0.43 -1.87 15.49
C MET A 13 -1.85 -1.59 15.99
N LYS A 14 -2.15 -0.32 16.32
CA LYS A 14 -3.47 0.12 16.81
C LYS A 14 -4.07 1.22 15.92
N PRO A 15 -4.70 0.86 14.77
CA PRO A 15 -5.33 1.82 13.87
C PRO A 15 -6.49 2.58 14.54
N LYS A 16 -6.65 3.85 14.17
CA LYS A 16 -7.69 4.72 14.72
C LYS A 16 -9.08 4.51 14.08
N ASN A 17 -9.15 3.77 12.98
CA ASN A 17 -10.39 3.39 12.29
C ASN A 17 -10.18 2.05 11.58
N ARG A 18 -11.25 1.50 10.99
CA ARG A 18 -11.25 0.23 10.27
C ARG A 18 -11.22 0.41 8.74
N ILE A 19 -10.71 1.56 8.28
CA ILE A 19 -10.63 1.90 6.85
C ILE A 19 -9.22 1.60 6.37
N PHE A 20 -9.12 0.73 5.36
CA PHE A 20 -7.87 0.37 4.72
C PHE A 20 -8.03 0.40 3.19
N MET A 21 -6.91 0.62 2.50
CA MET A 21 -6.84 0.51 1.05
C MET A 21 -6.43 -0.92 0.67
N SER A 22 -7.17 -1.51 -0.28
CA SER A 22 -6.82 -2.79 -0.89
C SER A 22 -5.42 -2.77 -1.52
N PRO A 23 -4.80 -3.93 -1.83
CA PRO A 23 -3.54 -3.97 -2.56
C PRO A 23 -3.69 -3.28 -3.93
N MET A 24 -2.99 -2.16 -4.13
CA MET A 24 -3.03 -1.40 -5.37
C MET A 24 -1.63 -1.29 -5.99
N GLY A 25 -1.47 -1.82 -7.20
CA GLY A 25 -0.26 -1.63 -8.00
C GLY A 25 -0.22 -0.22 -8.57
N THR A 26 0.94 0.43 -8.46
CA THR A 26 1.27 1.66 -9.18
C THR A 26 2.38 1.37 -10.18
N THR A 27 2.54 2.25 -11.17
CA THR A 27 3.66 2.16 -12.10
C THR A 27 4.97 2.34 -11.35
N GLY A 28 5.90 1.40 -11.56
CA GLY A 28 7.26 1.46 -11.05
C GLY A 28 8.26 1.98 -12.10
N GLU A 29 9.49 2.17 -11.66
CA GLU A 29 10.65 2.37 -12.52
C GLU A 29 11.20 1.02 -13.02
N SER A 30 12.13 1.06 -13.98
CA SER A 30 12.74 -0.15 -14.56
C SER A 30 13.52 -0.99 -13.54
N ASP A 31 13.92 -0.40 -12.42
CA ASP A 31 14.60 -1.08 -11.32
C ASP A 31 13.65 -1.63 -10.24
N GLY A 32 12.34 -1.43 -10.42
CA GLY A 32 11.31 -1.85 -9.46
C GLY A 32 11.01 -0.85 -8.34
N SER A 33 11.67 0.31 -8.33
CA SER A 33 11.32 1.39 -7.38
C SER A 33 9.98 2.04 -7.74
N TYR A 34 9.37 2.70 -6.77
CA TYR A 34 8.17 3.49 -7.00
C TYR A 34 8.55 4.80 -7.69
N ARG A 35 7.74 5.21 -8.68
CA ARG A 35 7.80 6.57 -9.21
C ARG A 35 7.26 7.57 -8.18
N ASP A 36 7.65 8.82 -8.31
CA ASP A 36 7.18 9.91 -7.44
C ASP A 36 5.65 10.02 -7.45
N GLU A 37 4.99 9.83 -8.59
CA GLU A 37 3.52 9.86 -8.66
C GLU A 37 2.88 8.71 -7.87
N GLY A 38 3.56 7.57 -7.79
CA GLY A 38 3.13 6.45 -6.95
C GLY A 38 3.23 6.78 -5.46
N ILE A 39 4.28 7.51 -5.06
CA ILE A 39 4.48 7.98 -3.69
C ILE A 39 3.36 8.98 -3.33
N ASP A 40 3.14 9.98 -4.18
CA ASP A 40 2.09 10.99 -4.01
C ASP A 40 0.71 10.34 -3.88
N TYR A 41 0.41 9.35 -4.74
CA TYR A 41 -0.84 8.59 -4.67
C TYR A 41 -1.07 7.97 -3.28
N PHE A 42 -0.08 7.29 -2.69
CA PHE A 42 -0.22 6.70 -1.37
C PHE A 42 -0.27 7.77 -0.27
N GLU A 43 0.46 8.88 -0.43
CA GLU A 43 0.47 9.97 0.53
C GLU A 43 -0.91 10.64 0.64
N GLU A 44 -1.59 10.88 -0.48
CA GLU A 44 -2.93 11.45 -0.49
C GLU A 44 -3.96 10.55 0.21
N HIS A 45 -3.86 9.23 0.08
CA HIS A 45 -4.72 8.29 0.80
C HIS A 45 -4.44 8.29 2.31
N ALA A 46 -3.17 8.43 2.70
CA ALA A 46 -2.79 8.55 4.10
C ALA A 46 -3.32 9.85 4.72
N ARG A 47 -3.21 10.98 3.99
CA ARG A 47 -3.78 12.29 4.37
C ARG A 47 -5.32 12.22 4.47
N GLY A 48 -5.96 11.49 3.56
CA GLY A 48 -7.41 11.25 3.54
C GLY A 48 -7.95 10.42 4.72
N GLY A 49 -7.08 9.87 5.58
CA GLY A 49 -7.47 9.24 6.83
C GLY A 49 -7.60 7.72 6.78
N VAL A 50 -7.16 7.08 5.70
CA VAL A 50 -6.93 5.63 5.65
C VAL A 50 -5.83 5.26 6.66
N ARG A 51 -6.02 4.20 7.44
CA ARG A 51 -5.07 3.82 8.51
C ARG A 51 -4.20 2.61 8.19
N LEU A 52 -4.51 1.91 7.12
CA LEU A 52 -3.67 0.86 6.56
C LEU A 52 -3.71 0.96 5.02
N ILE A 53 -2.53 1.07 4.43
CA ILE A 53 -2.34 1.08 2.99
C ILE A 53 -1.56 -0.17 2.62
N ILE A 54 -2.09 -0.98 1.70
CA ILE A 54 -1.40 -2.15 1.17
C ILE A 54 -0.93 -1.79 -0.24
N ALA A 55 0.38 -1.77 -0.43
CA ALA A 55 0.95 -1.59 -1.76
C ALA A 55 0.68 -2.82 -2.63
N GLY A 56 0.76 -2.65 -3.95
CA GLY A 56 0.54 -3.73 -4.91
C GLY A 56 1.59 -4.83 -4.84
N ALA A 57 1.54 -5.75 -5.80
CA ALA A 57 2.55 -6.79 -5.91
C ALA A 57 3.93 -6.15 -6.15
N ASN A 58 4.89 -6.45 -5.28
CA ASN A 58 6.28 -6.02 -5.41
C ASN A 58 7.15 -7.25 -5.69
N MET A 59 8.06 -7.12 -6.64
CA MET A 59 8.97 -8.20 -6.97
C MET A 59 10.04 -8.34 -5.88
N VAL A 60 10.19 -9.54 -5.32
CA VAL A 60 11.16 -9.81 -4.24
C VAL A 60 12.47 -10.43 -4.75
N SER A 61 12.48 -10.90 -6.00
CA SER A 61 13.67 -11.48 -6.65
C SER A 61 13.51 -11.48 -8.16
N THR A 62 14.62 -11.27 -8.88
CA THR A 62 14.76 -11.43 -10.34
C THR A 62 15.15 -12.85 -10.76
N LYS A 63 15.29 -13.79 -9.81
CA LYS A 63 15.87 -15.11 -10.09
C LYS A 63 14.96 -16.01 -10.93
N CYS A 64 13.65 -15.93 -10.73
CA CYS A 64 12.67 -16.82 -11.36
C CYS A 64 11.88 -16.12 -12.47
N GLU A 65 11.58 -14.84 -12.30
CA GLU A 65 10.85 -14.04 -13.27
C GLU A 65 11.63 -12.74 -13.55
N PRO A 66 12.03 -12.48 -14.80
CA PRO A 66 12.58 -11.19 -15.18
C PRO A 66 11.47 -10.12 -15.14
N PHE A 67 11.85 -8.86 -14.92
CA PHE A 67 10.89 -7.75 -14.93
C PHE A 67 10.06 -7.77 -16.23
N PRO A 68 8.72 -7.68 -16.17
CA PRO A 68 7.83 -7.84 -17.33
C PRO A 68 7.93 -6.72 -18.40
N TYR A 69 8.91 -5.81 -18.29
CA TYR A 69 9.08 -4.65 -19.16
C TYR A 69 10.47 -4.58 -19.83
N HIS A 70 11.16 -5.72 -19.95
CA HIS A 70 12.33 -5.89 -20.82
C HIS A 70 12.09 -6.94 -21.90
#